data_AF-A0A2S9GQE5-F1
#
_entry.id   AF-A0A2S9GQE5-F1
#
_cell.length_a   1.000
_cell.length_b   1.000
_cell.length_c   1.000
_cell.angle_alpha   90.00
_cell.angle_beta   90.00
_cell.angle_gamma   90.00
#
_symmetry.space_group_name_H-M   'P 1'
#
loop_
_entity.id
_entity.type
_entity.pdbx_description
1 polymer ?
#
loop_
_entity_poly.entity_id
_entity_poly.type
_entity_poly.pdbx_seq_one_letter_code
_entity_poly.pdbx_strand_id
1 'polypeptide(L)' 'LFKRYASHEGGIADSAIISWPNGIAAHGEVRDNYVNVADITPTVYDLLDITPPLTVRGVSQKPLDGVSFKVA' A
#
# COMPACT_ATOMS: atom_id res chain seq x y z
N LEU A 1 5.87 -27.05 -7.55
CA LEU A 1 5.65 -25.81 -8.32
C LEU A 1 6.75 -24.83 -7.94
N PHE A 2 7.78 -24.68 -8.78
CA PHE A 2 8.87 -23.73 -8.57
C PHE A 2 8.65 -22.56 -9.53
N LYS A 3 8.86 -21.32 -9.07
CA LYS A 3 8.62 -20.07 -9.82
C LYS A 3 9.60 -20.00 -11.01
N ARG A 4 9.27 -20.67 -12.12
CA ARG A 4 10.12 -20.81 -13.31
C ARG A 4 10.15 -19.54 -14.16
N TYR A 5 9.13 -18.68 -14.03
CA TYR A 5 9.02 -17.40 -14.71
C TYR A 5 8.59 -16.33 -13.71
N ALA A 6 9.51 -15.41 -13.40
CA ALA A 6 9.25 -14.31 -12.46
C ALA A 6 8.17 -13.33 -12.95
N SER A 7 7.91 -13.32 -14.26
CA SER A 7 6.90 -12.50 -14.93
C SER A 7 5.46 -12.98 -14.78
N HIS A 8 5.24 -14.19 -14.24
CA HIS A 8 3.89 -14.67 -13.95
C HIS A 8 3.57 -14.35 -12.49
N GLU A 9 2.81 -13.28 -12.28
CA GLU A 9 2.47 -12.75 -10.96
C GLU A 9 1.28 -13.46 -10.30
N GLY A 10 0.86 -14.63 -10.79
CA GLY A 10 -0.36 -15.32 -10.34
C GLY A 10 -0.39 -15.78 -8.87
N GLY A 11 0.64 -15.50 -8.08
CA GLY A 11 0.63 -15.69 -6.62
C GLY A 11 1.16 -14.49 -5.82
N ILE A 12 1.31 -13.32 -6.45
CA ILE A 12 1.73 -12.06 -5.80
C ILE A 12 0.92 -10.83 -6.27
N ALA A 13 0.23 -10.92 -7.41
CA ALA A 13 -0.67 -9.89 -7.91
C ALA A 13 -2.12 -10.32 -7.63
N ASP A 14 -2.64 -9.79 -6.54
CA ASP A 14 -4.01 -10.02 -6.08
C ASP A 14 -4.86 -8.76 -6.29
N SER A 15 -6.18 -8.94 -6.37
CA SER A 15 -7.11 -7.82 -6.46
C SER A 15 -7.11 -7.02 -5.16
N ALA A 16 -6.88 -5.71 -5.23
CA ALA A 16 -6.98 -4.81 -4.08
C ALA A 16 -8.32 -4.06 -4.12
N ILE A 17 -9.14 -4.20 -3.07
CA ILE A 17 -10.42 -3.49 -2.93
C ILE A 17 -10.27 -2.44 -1.83
N ILE A 18 -10.53 -1.18 -2.16
CA ILE A 18 -10.41 -0.05 -1.25
C ILE A 18 -11.78 0.64 -1.16
N SER A 19 -12.24 0.92 0.06
CA SER A 19 -13.47 1.65 0.31
C SER A 19 -13.21 2.77 1.31
N TRP A 20 -13.45 4.00 0.89
CA TRP A 20 -13.39 5.18 1.75
C TRP A 20 -14.45 6.20 1.34
N PRO A 21 -15.71 6.04 1.81
CA PRO A 21 -16.84 6.85 1.34
C PRO A 21 -16.67 8.37 1.51
N ASN A 22 -15.86 8.80 2.49
CA ASN A 22 -15.63 10.22 2.78
C ASN A 22 -14.42 10.81 2.03
N GLY A 23 -13.60 10.00 1.37
CA GLY A 23 -12.37 10.45 0.69
C GLY A 23 -12.19 9.96 -0.74
N ILE A 24 -13.01 9.00 -1.19
CA ILE A 24 -13.05 8.53 -2.58
C ILE A 24 -14.44 8.83 -3.14
N ALA A 25 -14.50 9.76 -4.09
CA ALA A 25 -15.75 10.11 -4.78
C ALA A 25 -16.18 9.05 -5.82
N ALA A 26 -15.23 8.26 -6.31
CA ALA A 26 -15.45 7.18 -7.26
C ALA A 26 -16.20 6.01 -6.61
N HIS A 27 -17.20 5.47 -7.32
CA HIS A 27 -17.97 4.29 -6.88
C HIS A 27 -18.01 3.23 -7.98
N GLY A 28 -17.49 2.03 -7.67
CA GLY A 28 -17.47 0.90 -8.61
C GLY A 28 -16.42 1.01 -9.72
N GLU A 29 -15.51 1.99 -9.64
CA GLU A 29 -14.40 2.13 -10.58
C GLU A 29 -13.32 1.08 -10.34
N VAL A 30 -12.72 0.60 -11.43
CA VAL A 30 -11.56 -0.29 -11.43
C VAL A 30 -10.37 0.51 -11.95
N ARG A 31 -9.22 0.36 -11.28
CA ARG A 31 -7.96 0.98 -11.68
C ARG A 31 -6.91 -0.09 -11.92
N ASP A 32 -6.02 0.17 -12.88
CA ASP A 32 -4.89 -0.68 -13.25
C ASP A 32 -3.56 -0.18 -12.64
N ASN A 33 -3.62 0.79 -11.73
CA ASN A 33 -2.49 1.22 -10.92
C ASN A 33 -1.84 0.03 -10.20
N TYR A 34 -0.55 -0.17 -10.45
CA TYR A 34 0.22 -1.14 -9.70
C TYR A 34 0.53 -0.58 -8.31
N VAL A 35 0.16 -1.32 -7.26
CA VAL A 35 0.39 -0.95 -5.87
C VAL A 35 1.00 -2.14 -5.15
N ASN A 36 2.01 -1.90 -4.31
CA ASN A 36 2.60 -2.92 -3.47
C ASN A 36 1.94 -2.93 -2.07
N VAL A 37 1.90 -4.08 -1.42
CA VAL A 37 1.41 -4.16 -0.01
C VAL A 37 2.20 -3.25 0.94
N ALA A 38 3.48 -2.98 0.66
CA ALA A 38 4.30 -2.06 1.44
C ALA A 38 3.84 -0.59 1.38
N ASP A 39 3.04 -0.23 0.37
CA ASP A 39 2.52 1.13 0.15
C ASP A 39 1.31 1.46 1.06
N ILE A 40 0.70 0.44 1.68
CA ILE A 40 -0.48 0.62 2.54
C ILE A 40 -0.15 1.44 3.78
N THR A 41 0.89 1.07 4.53
CA THR A 41 1.31 1.78 5.75
C THR A 41 1.64 3.26 5.51
N PRO A 42 2.51 3.64 4.56
CA PRO A 42 2.78 5.05 4.29
C PRO A 42 1.55 5.80 3.82
N THR A 43 0.65 5.17 3.04
CA THR A 43 -0.63 5.79 2.65
C THR A 43 -1.51 6.09 3.85
N VAL A 44 -1.66 5.14 4.80
CA VAL A 44 -2.45 5.35 6.02
C VAL A 44 -1.84 6.46 6.88
N TYR A 45 -0.51 6.49 7.01
CA TYR A 45 0.17 7.53 7.79
C TYR A 45 -0.02 8.91 7.17
N ASP A 46 0.13 9.02 5.86
CA ASP A 46 -0.13 10.26 5.11
C ASP A 46 -1.60 10.70 5.24
N LEU A 47 -2.56 9.77 5.13
CA LEU A 47 -3.99 10.07 5.31
C LEU A 47 -4.34 10.59 6.71
N LEU A 48 -3.57 10.22 7.72
CA LEU A 48 -3.77 10.60 9.13
C LEU A 48 -2.81 11.71 9.61
N ASP A 49 -2.00 12.27 8.71
CA ASP A 49 -0.94 13.24 9.03
C ASP A 49 0.03 12.73 10.13
N ILE A 50 0.36 11.43 10.11
CA ILE A 50 1.27 10.77 11.04
C ILE A 50 2.68 10.78 10.47
N THR A 51 3.62 11.38 11.21
CA THR A 51 5.05 11.19 10.94
C THR A 51 5.50 9.81 11.44
N PRO A 52 6.18 8.98 10.61
CA PRO A 52 6.68 7.68 11.04
C PRO A 52 7.57 7.80 12.30
N PRO A 53 7.29 7.05 13.38
CA PRO A 53 8.05 7.15 14.60
C PRO A 53 9.45 6.55 14.42
N LEU A 54 10.48 7.24 14.92
CA LEU A 54 11.85 6.71 14.92
C LEU A 54 12.01 5.48 15.84
N THR A 55 11.17 5.36 16.87
CA THR A 55 11.18 4.23 17.80
C THR A 55 9.77 3.80 18.19
N VAL A 56 9.57 2.50 18.42
CA VAL A 56 8.34 1.93 18.97
C VAL A 56 8.72 0.96 20.09
N ARG A 57 8.22 1.21 21.31
CA ARG A 57 8.55 0.42 22.52
C ARG A 57 10.07 0.25 22.74
N GLY A 58 10.85 1.30 22.48
CA GLY A 58 12.31 1.30 22.61
C GLY A 58 13.06 0.64 21.44
N VAL A 59 12.36 0.12 20.43
CA VAL A 59 12.98 -0.47 19.24
C VAL A 59 13.08 0.57 18.13
N SER A 60 14.28 0.79 17.60
CA SER A 60 14.49 1.67 16.44
C SER A 60 13.79 1.12 15.19
N GLN A 61 13.09 1.97 14.46
CA GLN A 61 12.36 1.60 13.26
C GLN A 61 13.18 1.90 12.01
N LYS A 62 13.10 1.01 11.03
CA LYS A 62 13.60 1.29 9.68
C LYS A 62 12.65 2.23 8.95
N PRO A 63 13.12 2.97 7.93
CA PRO A 63 12.24 3.69 7.02
C PRO A 63 11.18 2.75 6.40
N LEU A 64 10.01 3.30 6.09
CA LEU A 64 9.00 2.57 5.34
C LEU A 64 9.52 2.35 3.91
N ASP A 65 9.40 1.11 3.40
CA ASP A 65 9.90 0.76 2.07
C ASP A 65 8.97 1.23 0.94
N GLY A 66 7.66 1.33 1.24
CA GLY A 66 6.64 1.73 0.28
C GLY A 66 6.46 3.25 0.19
N VAL A 67 5.60 3.66 -0.73
CA VAL A 67 5.24 5.06 -0.97
C VAL A 67 3.75 5.27 -0.80
N SER A 68 3.35 6.44 -0.31
CA SER A 68 1.93 6.78 -0.24
C SER A 68 1.36 6.91 -1.66
N PHE A 69 0.21 6.29 -1.91
CA PHE A 69 -0.58 6.48 -3.13
C PHE A 69 -1.82 7.37 -2.87
N LYS A 70 -1.79 8.18 -1.78
CA LYS A 70 -2.90 9.07 -1.39
C LYS A 70 -3.34 10.04 -2.47
N VAL A 71 -2.51 10.34 -3.47
CA VAL A 71 -2.91 11.15 -4.62
C VAL A 71 -2.34 10.50 -5.86
N ALA A 72 -3.20 9.76 -6.56
CA ALA A 72 -3.10 9.51 -8.00
C ALA A 72 -4.41 9.98 -8.64
#